data_AF-A0A1B6J628-F1
#
_entry.id   AF-A0A1B6J628-F1
#
_cell.length_a   1.000
_cell.length_b   1.000
_cell.length_c   1.000
_cell.angle_alpha   90.00
_cell.angle_beta   90.00
_cell.angle_gamma   90.00
#
_symmetry.space_group_name_H-M   'P 1'
#
loop_
_entity.id
_entity.type
_entity.pdbx_description
1 polymer ?
#
loop_
_entity_poly.entity_id
_entity_poly.type
_entity_poly.pdbx_seq_one_letter_code
_entity_poly.pdbx_strand_id
1 'polypeptide(L)'
;IIAFVWRSANHDVRECHLDEFFHIYVDTLNGILSDLGSSTTLTFSQLKKHLEIFSPWALFVVCFFLPYGQVKQHLPLGTLFEFLDREPQKYYDILIQAYKKSSPYFESVLLHLEAQGVFESICRLYIK
;
A
#
# COMPACT_ATOMS: atom_id res chain seq x y z
N ILE A 1 8.16 0.92 1.52
CA ILE A 1 8.81 1.12 0.20
C ILE A 1 7.87 1.83 -0.78
N ILE A 2 6.68 1.30 -1.10
CA ILE A 2 5.72 1.97 -2.02
C ILE A 2 5.39 3.42 -1.59
N ALA A 3 5.02 3.64 -0.32
CA ALA A 3 4.75 4.98 0.19
C ALA A 3 5.99 5.90 0.21
N PHE A 4 7.20 5.33 0.20
CA PHE A 4 8.44 6.10 0.06
C PHE A 4 8.64 6.52 -1.40
N VAL A 5 8.55 5.58 -2.33
CA VAL A 5 8.60 5.86 -3.79
C VAL A 5 7.60 6.95 -4.18
N TRP A 6 6.35 6.81 -3.75
CA TRP A 6 5.28 7.75 -4.14
C TRP A 6 5.49 9.17 -3.60
N ARG A 7 6.11 9.31 -2.42
CA ARG A 7 6.33 10.60 -1.76
C ARG A 7 7.66 11.25 -2.12
N SER A 8 8.66 10.44 -2.47
CA SER A 8 10.04 10.89 -2.65
C SER A 8 10.45 11.04 -4.11
N ALA A 9 9.84 10.30 -5.03
CA ALA A 9 10.08 10.45 -6.47
C ALA A 9 9.10 11.44 -7.07
N ASN A 10 9.56 12.30 -7.99
CA ASN A 10 8.66 13.11 -8.82
C ASN A 10 8.03 12.25 -9.94
N HIS A 11 7.17 12.86 -10.76
CA HIS A 11 6.48 12.12 -11.83
C HIS A 11 7.45 11.47 -12.83
N ASP A 12 8.46 12.23 -13.28
CA ASP A 12 9.45 11.75 -14.26
C ASP A 12 10.25 10.56 -13.71
N VAL A 13 10.69 10.63 -12.47
CA VAL A 13 11.41 9.54 -11.81
C VAL A 13 10.51 8.29 -11.69
N ARG A 14 9.21 8.46 -11.44
CA ARG A 14 8.28 7.32 -11.33
C ARG A 14 8.02 6.63 -12.66
N GLU A 15 7.97 7.36 -13.76
CA GLU A 15 7.64 6.82 -15.08
C GLU A 15 8.87 6.33 -15.84
N CYS A 16 10.00 7.04 -15.74
CA CYS A 16 11.15 6.82 -16.62
C CYS A 16 12.37 6.24 -15.90
N HIS A 17 12.53 6.49 -14.59
CA HIS A 17 13.78 6.24 -13.87
C HIS A 17 13.60 5.40 -12.59
N LEU A 18 12.53 4.60 -12.51
CA LEU A 18 12.16 3.88 -11.30
C LEU A 18 13.22 2.82 -10.90
N ASP A 19 13.80 2.12 -11.88
CA ASP A 19 14.87 1.15 -11.65
C ASP A 19 16.15 1.82 -11.13
N GLU A 20 16.54 2.96 -11.70
CA GLU A 20 17.68 3.77 -11.22
C GLU A 20 17.46 4.23 -9.78
N PHE A 21 16.25 4.71 -9.48
CA PHE A 21 15.86 5.12 -8.13
C PHE A 21 15.94 3.95 -7.14
N PHE A 22 15.52 2.75 -7.54
CA PHE A 22 15.63 1.56 -6.72
C PHE A 22 17.07 1.10 -6.48
N HIS A 23 17.95 1.22 -7.48
CA HIS A 23 19.38 0.99 -7.29
C HIS A 23 19.97 1.94 -6.26
N ILE A 24 19.70 3.25 -6.38
CA ILE A 24 20.15 4.26 -5.40
C ILE A 24 19.62 3.92 -4.00
N TYR A 25 18.36 3.52 -3.88
CA TYR A 25 17.77 3.13 -2.61
C TYR A 25 18.48 1.93 -1.98
N VAL A 26 18.76 0.89 -2.76
CA VAL A 26 19.46 -0.31 -2.29
C VAL A 26 20.87 0.03 -1.81
N ASP A 27 21.63 0.76 -2.62
CA ASP A 27 23.01 1.13 -2.31
C ASP A 27 23.07 2.01 -1.06
N THR A 28 22.17 3.00 -0.97
CA THR A 28 22.07 3.90 0.19
C THR A 28 21.70 3.14 1.46
N LEU A 29 20.68 2.27 1.39
CA LEU A 29 20.23 1.49 2.54
C LEU A 29 21.33 0.55 3.03
N ASN A 30 21.99 -0.16 2.13
CA ASN A 30 23.07 -1.08 2.49
C ASN A 30 24.29 -0.34 3.06
N GLY A 31 24.63 0.83 2.52
CA GLY A 31 25.68 1.68 3.08
C GLY A 31 25.37 2.08 4.52
N ILE A 32 24.16 2.62 4.77
CA ILE A 32 23.71 3.00 6.12
C ILE A 32 23.71 1.79 7.07
N LEU A 33 23.21 0.63 6.61
CA LEU A 33 23.20 -0.59 7.43
C LEU A 33 24.62 -1.04 7.78
N SER A 34 25.56 -0.98 6.84
CA SER A 34 26.97 -1.29 7.07
C SER A 34 27.61 -0.34 8.07
N ASP A 35 27.36 0.97 7.96
CA ASP A 35 27.86 1.98 8.89
C ASP A 35 27.32 1.76 10.33
N LEU A 36 26.13 1.18 10.44
CA LEU A 36 25.51 0.77 11.70
C LEU A 36 25.96 -0.62 12.19
N GLY A 37 26.90 -1.27 11.49
CA GLY A 37 27.46 -2.58 11.86
C GLY A 37 26.58 -3.78 11.49
N SER A 38 25.57 -3.61 10.66
CA SER A 38 24.73 -4.72 10.17
C SER A 38 25.43 -5.48 9.04
N SER A 39 25.44 -6.81 9.14
CA SER A 39 25.86 -7.71 8.05
C SER A 39 24.75 -8.03 7.06
N THR A 40 23.51 -7.57 7.33
CA THR A 40 22.36 -7.81 6.46
C THR A 40 22.41 -6.86 5.29
N THR A 41 22.28 -7.41 4.07
CA THR A 41 22.21 -6.63 2.83
C THR A 41 20.94 -6.97 2.06
N LEU A 42 20.34 -5.95 1.45
CA LEU A 42 19.23 -6.08 0.52
C LEU A 42 19.80 -6.07 -0.89
N THR A 43 19.56 -7.11 -1.68
CA THR A 43 19.89 -7.08 -3.11
C THR A 43 18.77 -6.42 -3.93
N PHE A 44 19.13 -5.87 -5.09
CA PHE A 44 18.15 -5.32 -6.01
C PHE A 44 17.09 -6.34 -6.45
N SER A 45 17.50 -7.60 -6.70
CA SER A 45 16.57 -8.69 -7.05
C SER A 45 15.58 -8.98 -5.92
N GLN A 46 16.05 -9.02 -4.66
CA GLN A 46 15.16 -9.17 -3.50
C GLN A 46 14.19 -8.00 -3.38
N LEU A 47 14.65 -6.76 -3.61
CA LEU A 47 13.78 -5.59 -3.62
C LEU A 47 12.69 -5.72 -4.70
N LYS A 48 13.04 -6.07 -5.96
CA LYS A 48 12.05 -6.28 -7.02
C LYS A 48 11.04 -7.35 -6.66
N LYS A 49 11.50 -8.50 -6.14
CA LYS A 49 10.61 -9.58 -5.68
C LYS A 49 9.66 -9.10 -4.59
N HIS A 50 10.13 -8.30 -3.63
CA HIS A 50 9.26 -7.70 -2.62
C HIS A 50 8.25 -6.74 -3.24
N LEU A 51 8.67 -5.87 -4.17
CA LEU A 51 7.78 -4.93 -4.85
C LEU A 51 6.70 -5.64 -5.67
N GLU A 52 7.04 -6.74 -6.34
CA GLU A 52 6.07 -7.59 -7.06
C GLU A 52 5.03 -8.18 -6.10
N ILE A 53 5.47 -8.75 -4.97
CA ILE A 53 4.58 -9.28 -3.92
C ILE A 53 3.70 -8.17 -3.33
N PHE A 54 4.24 -6.96 -3.17
CA PHE A 54 3.51 -5.82 -2.63
C PHE A 54 2.68 -5.07 -3.69
N SER A 55 2.81 -5.36 -4.99
CA SER A 55 2.08 -4.65 -6.05
C SER A 55 0.54 -4.77 -5.90
N PRO A 56 -0.03 -5.97 -5.63
CA PRO A 56 -1.45 -6.10 -5.30
C PRO A 56 -1.84 -5.30 -4.05
N TRP A 57 -0.98 -5.28 -3.03
CA TRP A 57 -1.20 -4.47 -1.83
C TRP A 57 -1.13 -2.97 -2.12
N ALA A 58 -0.25 -2.53 -3.02
CA ALA A 58 -0.14 -1.14 -3.46
C ALA A 58 -1.46 -0.69 -4.08
N LEU A 59 -2.00 -1.51 -5.01
CA LEU A 59 -3.26 -1.26 -5.68
C LEU A 59 -4.42 -1.25 -4.68
N PHE A 60 -4.48 -2.23 -3.79
CA PHE A 60 -5.49 -2.28 -2.73
C PHE A 60 -5.42 -1.03 -1.83
N VAL A 61 -4.24 -0.67 -1.34
CA VAL A 61 -4.02 0.51 -0.48
C VAL A 61 -4.44 1.79 -1.20
N VAL A 62 -3.97 2.03 -2.43
CA VAL A 62 -4.33 3.23 -3.19
C VAL A 62 -5.84 3.31 -3.39
N CYS A 63 -6.46 2.21 -3.79
CA CYS A 63 -7.90 2.14 -4.04
C CYS A 63 -8.75 2.22 -2.76
N PHE A 64 -8.24 1.74 -1.63
CA PHE A 64 -8.88 1.82 -0.32
C PHE A 64 -8.78 3.23 0.28
N PHE A 65 -7.62 3.89 0.12
CA PHE A 65 -7.42 5.24 0.64
C PHE A 65 -7.96 6.35 -0.26
N LEU A 66 -8.25 6.08 -1.54
CA LEU A 66 -8.86 7.05 -2.44
C LEU A 66 -10.25 7.53 -1.93
N PRO A 67 -11.19 6.64 -1.56
CA PRO A 67 -12.43 7.01 -0.89
C PRO A 67 -12.19 7.73 0.43
N TYR A 68 -11.19 7.32 1.22
CA TYR A 68 -10.85 7.97 2.48
C TYR A 68 -10.53 9.46 2.30
N GLY A 69 -9.73 9.82 1.29
CA GLY A 69 -9.44 11.21 0.96
C GLY A 69 -10.66 12.03 0.50
N GLN A 70 -11.75 11.34 0.12
CA GLN A 70 -13.01 11.94 -0.30
C GLN A 70 -14.04 12.03 0.84
N VAL A 71 -13.80 11.36 1.97
CA VAL A 71 -14.67 11.45 3.15
C VAL A 71 -14.56 12.85 3.75
N LYS A 72 -15.63 13.64 3.61
CA LYS A 72 -15.73 14.98 4.20
C LYS A 72 -15.97 14.95 5.72
N GLN A 73 -16.37 13.79 6.24
CA GLN A 73 -16.68 13.57 7.65
C GLN A 73 -15.40 13.20 8.40
N HIS A 74 -15.22 13.69 9.62
CA HIS A 74 -14.11 13.25 10.44
C HIS A 74 -14.32 11.78 10.83
N LEU A 75 -13.49 10.89 10.28
CA LEU A 75 -13.45 9.50 10.73
C LEU A 75 -12.67 9.42 12.05
N PRO A 76 -13.18 8.75 13.09
CA PRO A 76 -12.46 8.58 14.34
C PRO A 76 -11.39 7.49 14.15
N LEU A 77 -10.33 7.81 13.41
CA LEU A 77 -9.28 6.87 13.01
C LEU A 77 -8.70 6.08 14.20
N GLY A 78 -8.45 6.75 15.33
CA GLY A 78 -7.94 6.09 16.54
C GLY A 78 -8.85 4.96 17.01
N THR A 79 -10.15 5.23 17.13
CA THR A 79 -11.16 4.22 17.51
C THR A 79 -11.40 3.19 16.42
N LEU A 80 -11.28 3.57 15.14
CA LEU A 80 -11.36 2.62 14.02
C LEU A 80 -10.27 1.56 14.12
N PHE A 81 -9.02 1.95 14.37
CA PHE A 81 -7.92 0.98 14.50
C PHE A 81 -8.07 0.07 15.73
N GLU A 82 -8.75 0.52 16.80
CA GLU A 82 -9.07 -0.35 17.94
C GLU A 82 -10.10 -1.44 17.58
N PHE A 83 -11.05 -1.15 16.69
CA PHE A 83 -12.02 -2.14 16.22
C PHE A 83 -11.43 -3.15 15.24
N LEU A 84 -10.33 -2.83 14.55
CA LEU A 84 -9.71 -3.73 13.58
C LEU A 84 -9.38 -5.10 14.19
N ASP A 85 -8.82 -5.10 15.41
CA ASP A 85 -8.38 -6.33 16.08
C ASP A 85 -9.50 -6.98 16.92
N ARG A 86 -10.45 -6.19 17.43
CA ARG A 86 -11.45 -6.64 18.42
C ARG A 86 -12.82 -6.93 17.83
N GLU A 87 -13.25 -6.14 16.86
CA GLU A 87 -14.57 -6.18 16.25
C GLU A 87 -14.47 -5.91 14.73
N PRO A 88 -13.81 -6.78 13.95
CA PRO A 88 -13.47 -6.52 12.55
C PRO A 88 -14.69 -6.25 11.66
N GLN A 89 -15.84 -6.87 11.97
CA GLN A 89 -17.10 -6.63 11.27
C GLN A 89 -17.59 -5.18 11.46
N LYS A 90 -17.51 -4.66 12.69
CA LYS A 90 -17.92 -3.30 13.04
C LYS A 90 -16.98 -2.26 12.42
N TYR A 91 -15.68 -2.56 12.39
CA TYR A 91 -14.69 -1.78 11.64
C TYR A 91 -15.10 -1.66 10.17
N TYR A 92 -15.39 -2.79 9.53
CA TYR A 92 -15.80 -2.85 8.13
C TYR A 92 -17.09 -2.06 7.87
N ASP A 93 -18.13 -2.25 8.69
CA ASP A 93 -19.42 -1.59 8.51
C ASP A 93 -19.32 -0.06 8.59
N ILE A 94 -18.54 0.47 9.55
CA ILE A 94 -18.30 1.92 9.69
C ILE A 94 -17.60 2.48 8.44
N LEU A 95 -16.57 1.78 7.95
CA LEU A 95 -15.82 2.20 6.76
C LEU A 95 -16.67 2.18 5.51
N ILE A 96 -17.39 1.09 5.25
CA ILE A 96 -18.24 0.97 4.07
C ILE A 96 -19.34 2.03 4.08
N GLN A 97 -19.97 2.29 5.23
CA GLN A 97 -20.96 3.36 5.32
C GLN A 97 -20.35 4.74 5.03
N ALA A 98 -19.16 5.03 5.55
CA ALA A 98 -18.48 6.29 5.29
C ALA A 98 -18.10 6.44 3.81
N TYR A 99 -17.59 5.38 3.19
CA TYR A 99 -17.15 5.40 1.78
C TYR A 99 -18.32 5.45 0.81
N LYS A 100 -19.38 4.65 0.99
CA LYS A 100 -20.60 4.71 0.16
C LYS A 100 -21.25 6.08 0.16
N LYS A 101 -21.23 6.79 1.30
CA LYS A 101 -21.74 8.16 1.39
C LYS A 101 -20.83 9.20 0.75
N SER A 102 -19.53 8.91 0.61
CA SER A 102 -18.52 9.91 0.28
C SER A 102 -17.96 9.79 -1.13
N SER A 103 -18.07 8.63 -1.78
CA SER A 103 -17.51 8.41 -3.11
C SER A 103 -18.47 7.64 -4.01
N PRO A 104 -18.94 8.23 -5.14
CA PRO A 104 -19.76 7.51 -6.11
C PRO A 104 -18.97 6.45 -6.89
N TYR A 105 -17.64 6.45 -6.79
CA TYR A 105 -16.77 5.56 -7.54
C TYR A 105 -16.26 4.37 -6.71
N PHE A 106 -16.48 4.36 -5.39
CA PHE A 106 -15.90 3.34 -4.53
C PHE A 106 -16.30 1.91 -4.91
N GLU A 107 -17.59 1.67 -5.17
CA GLU A 107 -18.07 0.34 -5.59
C GLU A 107 -17.44 -0.06 -6.94
N SER A 108 -17.34 0.87 -7.89
CA SER A 108 -16.67 0.62 -9.18
C SER A 108 -15.19 0.27 -9.00
N VAL A 109 -14.48 0.96 -8.10
CA VAL A 109 -13.07 0.68 -7.79
C VAL A 109 -12.91 -0.73 -7.21
N LEU A 110 -13.78 -1.16 -6.30
CA LEU A 110 -13.74 -2.52 -5.75
C LEU A 110 -13.97 -3.59 -6.84
N LEU A 111 -14.93 -3.38 -7.73
CA LEU A 111 -15.19 -4.29 -8.85
C LEU A 111 -13.98 -4.38 -9.81
N HIS A 112 -13.29 -3.27 -10.07
CA HIS A 112 -12.08 -3.28 -10.88
C HIS A 112 -10.94 -4.04 -10.19
N LEU A 113 -10.74 -3.86 -8.89
CA LEU A 113 -9.75 -4.63 -8.13
C LEU A 113 -10.03 -6.14 -8.18
N GLU A 114 -11.30 -6.53 -8.05
CA GLU A 114 -11.73 -7.92 -8.17
C GLU A 114 -11.46 -8.47 -9.57
N ALA A 115 -11.86 -7.74 -10.62
CA ALA A 115 -11.65 -8.15 -12.01
C ALA A 115 -10.17 -8.30 -12.39
N GLN A 116 -9.28 -7.54 -11.74
CA GLN A 116 -7.82 -7.66 -11.90
C GLN A 116 -7.19 -8.74 -11.00
N GLY A 117 -7.99 -9.50 -10.25
CA GLY A 117 -7.49 -10.57 -9.38
C GLY A 117 -6.72 -10.08 -8.15
N VAL A 118 -6.84 -8.80 -7.77
CA VAL A 118 -6.07 -8.21 -6.67
C VAL A 118 -6.40 -8.89 -5.34
N PHE A 119 -7.70 -9.10 -5.05
CA PHE A 119 -8.12 -9.77 -3.82
C PHE A 119 -7.63 -11.21 -3.74
N GLU A 120 -7.73 -11.96 -4.84
CA GLU A 120 -7.23 -13.34 -4.91
C GLU A 120 -5.71 -13.37 -4.68
N SER A 121 -4.96 -12.46 -5.31
CA SER A 121 -3.52 -12.37 -5.12
C SER A 121 -3.15 -12.06 -3.67
N ILE A 122 -3.89 -11.17 -2.99
CA ILE A 122 -3.67 -10.86 -1.58
C ILE A 122 -3.98 -12.08 -0.70
N CYS A 123 -5.12 -12.75 -0.92
CA CYS A 123 -5.50 -13.94 -0.17
C CYS A 123 -4.42 -15.03 -0.29
N ARG A 124 -3.99 -15.38 -1.51
CA ARG A 124 -2.95 -16.40 -1.74
C ARG A 124 -1.64 -16.09 -1.02
N LEU A 125 -1.27 -14.82 -0.88
CA LEU A 125 0.00 -14.41 -0.30
C LEU A 125 -0.04 -14.32 1.24
N TYR A 126 -1.19 -14.02 1.84
CA TYR A 126 -1.26 -13.61 3.26
C TYR A 126 -2.31 -14.34 4.10
N ILE A 127 -3.30 -14.99 3.49
CA ILE A 127 -4.38 -15.69 4.19
C ILE A 127 -4.31 -17.17 3.75
N LYS A 128 -3.81 -18.03 4.64
CA LYS A 128 -3.76 -19.48 4.44
C LYS A 128 -5.02 -20.15 4.96
#